data_AF-A0A832FIQ6-F1
#
_entry.id   AF-A0A832FIQ6-F1
#
_cell.length_a   1.000
_cell.length_b   1.000
_cell.length_c   1.000
_cell.angle_alpha   90.00
_cell.angle_beta   90.00
_cell.angle_gamma   90.00
#
_symmetry.space_group_name_H-M   'P 1'
#
loop_
_entity.id
_entity.type
_entity.pdbx_description
1 polymer ?
#
loop_
_entity_poly.entity_id
_entity_poly.type
_entity_poly.pdbx_seq_one_letter_code
_entity_poly.pdbx_strand_id
1 'polypeptide(L)'
;MHTNNNDGRPEKAASGAGPSACDTCGDSSCSATRQRSGESEQEFRERQKLEQRMCRIRRKIVVLSGKGGVGKSTVAVNLAVALVMAGQKVGLLDVDIHGPSIPTMLGLKFGSGRGVGDELLPIDLDGLKVMSLGLFLPGEDEAVIWRGPMKTALIRQFLKDVAWGDLDFLVVDSPPGTGDEPLSVCQMLGRVDGALIVTTPQRVAAVDVRKSISFCRQLRVPVLGVVENMSGFVCPHCGNITPILCTGGGQRLAEEMKVPFLGSIPMDPKIAESGDHGRAFLSHYADSPTARIMREIIKPLETLADGSDNKTECGKEKDLMREGEGAVE
;
A
#
# COMPACT_ATOMS: atom_id res chain seq x y z
N MET A 1 29.03 63.78 36.64
CA MET A 1 30.35 63.14 36.80
C MET A 1 30.35 61.84 35.99
N HIS A 2 31.33 61.71 35.09
CA HIS A 2 31.91 60.48 34.52
C HIS A 2 30.98 59.52 33.74
N THR A 3 31.00 59.43 32.40
CA THR A 3 32.00 59.00 31.38
C THR A 3 31.73 57.59 30.83
N ASN A 4 31.61 57.53 29.50
CA ASN A 4 32.12 56.55 28.52
C ASN A 4 31.53 55.14 28.34
N ASN A 5 31.06 54.94 27.09
CA ASN A 5 31.42 53.91 26.08
C ASN A 5 31.70 52.47 26.55
N ASN A 6 31.08 51.45 25.91
CA ASN A 6 31.53 50.91 24.61
C ASN A 6 30.66 49.73 24.09
N ASP A 7 30.52 49.67 22.76
CA ASP A 7 30.44 48.54 21.81
C ASP A 7 30.00 47.12 22.23
N GLY A 8 29.16 46.50 21.38
CA GLY A 8 29.30 45.06 21.07
C GLY A 8 28.03 44.27 20.67
N ARG A 9 27.81 44.12 19.34
CA ARG A 9 27.16 43.01 18.58
C ARG A 9 25.76 42.45 18.99
N PRO A 10 24.89 42.10 18.01
CA PRO A 10 23.63 41.44 18.30
C PRO A 10 23.84 39.96 18.68
N GLU A 11 23.25 39.55 19.81
CA GLU A 11 23.13 38.16 20.23
C GLU A 11 22.34 37.35 19.19
N LYS A 12 22.94 36.26 18.72
CA LYS A 12 22.26 35.24 17.93
C LYS A 12 21.21 34.55 18.81
N ALA A 13 19.95 34.69 18.44
CA ALA A 13 18.85 33.90 18.99
C ALA A 13 19.15 32.40 18.79
N ALA A 14 19.22 31.67 19.89
CA ALA A 14 19.26 30.21 19.90
C ALA A 14 17.92 29.68 19.37
N SER A 15 17.92 29.18 18.14
CA SER A 15 16.79 28.43 17.58
C SER A 15 16.69 27.09 18.30
N GLY A 16 15.68 26.95 19.16
CA GLY A 16 15.34 25.71 19.84
C GLY A 16 15.10 24.59 18.82
N ALA A 17 15.86 23.52 18.96
CA ALA A 17 15.65 22.28 18.23
C ALA A 17 14.29 21.68 18.63
N GLY A 18 13.39 21.51 17.65
CA GLY A 18 12.20 20.68 17.79
C GLY A 18 12.59 19.20 17.98
N PRO A 19 11.67 18.36 18.49
CA PRO A 19 11.99 16.99 18.89
C PRO A 19 12.50 16.16 17.71
N SER A 20 13.56 15.40 17.95
CA SER A 20 14.30 14.58 17.00
C SER A 20 13.41 13.53 16.33
N ALA A 21 13.00 13.82 15.10
CA ALA A 21 12.62 12.77 14.17
C ALA A 21 13.87 11.97 13.80
N CYS A 22 13.79 10.63 13.83
CA CYS A 22 14.78 9.67 13.33
C CYS A 22 15.71 8.97 14.36
N ASP A 23 15.30 8.75 15.62
CA ASP A 23 16.11 7.94 16.56
C ASP A 23 16.14 6.42 16.27
N THR A 24 15.36 5.93 15.30
CA THR A 24 15.27 4.49 14.95
C THR A 24 15.96 4.08 13.66
N CYS A 25 16.50 5.01 12.87
CA CYS A 25 17.21 4.68 11.63
C CYS A 25 18.73 4.74 11.85
N GLY A 26 19.31 3.68 12.41
CA GLY A 26 20.77 3.52 12.56
C GLY A 26 21.51 3.15 11.27
N ASP A 27 20.86 3.29 10.10
CA ASP A 27 21.38 2.78 8.84
C ASP A 27 22.14 3.87 8.08
N SER A 28 23.47 3.78 8.05
CA SER A 28 24.36 4.68 7.31
C SER A 28 24.14 4.68 5.79
N SER A 29 23.25 3.81 5.29
CA SER A 29 22.86 3.68 3.89
C SER A 29 21.60 4.48 3.51
N CYS A 30 20.98 5.22 4.45
CA CYS A 30 19.74 5.95 4.18
C CYS A 30 19.91 7.01 3.07
N SER A 31 19.31 6.76 1.90
CA SER A 31 19.33 7.65 0.74
C SER A 31 18.76 9.04 1.02
N ALA A 32 17.98 9.19 2.10
CA ALA A 32 17.34 10.43 2.53
C ALA A 32 18.35 11.48 3.02
N THR A 33 19.59 11.08 3.32
CA THR A 33 20.57 11.97 3.95
C THR A 33 21.38 12.82 2.98
N ARG A 34 21.40 12.49 1.68
CA ARG A 34 22.19 13.21 0.67
C ARG A 34 21.33 13.67 -0.51
N GLN A 35 21.55 14.91 -0.93
CA GLN A 35 20.97 15.48 -2.15
C GLN A 35 21.57 14.80 -3.37
N ARG A 36 20.71 14.45 -4.35
CA ARG A 36 21.15 13.83 -5.61
C ARG A 36 21.69 14.90 -6.57
N SER A 37 22.59 14.50 -7.45
CA SER A 37 23.15 15.39 -8.47
C SER A 37 22.02 15.93 -9.38
N GLY A 38 21.83 17.25 -9.41
CA GLY A 38 20.78 17.91 -10.20
C GLY A 38 19.39 18.00 -9.53
N GLU A 39 19.24 17.50 -8.30
CA GLU A 39 18.02 17.64 -7.50
C GLU A 39 17.95 19.04 -6.89
N SER A 40 16.82 19.72 -7.01
CA SER A 40 16.60 21.01 -6.31
C SER A 40 16.48 20.81 -4.81
N GLU A 41 16.71 21.86 -4.02
CA GLU A 41 16.56 21.78 -2.56
C GLU A 41 15.13 21.40 -2.14
N GLN A 42 14.13 21.86 -2.91
CA GLN A 42 12.73 21.52 -2.65
C GLN A 42 12.44 20.04 -2.92
N GLU A 43 12.91 19.50 -4.04
CA GLU A 43 12.78 18.06 -4.36
C GLU A 43 13.50 17.19 -3.31
N PHE A 44 14.67 17.62 -2.84
CA PHE A 44 15.40 16.94 -1.78
C PHE A 44 14.58 16.87 -0.48
N ARG A 45 14.01 17.99 -0.04
CA ARG A 45 13.16 18.03 1.17
C ARG A 45 11.90 17.18 1.02
N GLU A 46 11.26 17.22 -0.15
CA GLU A 46 10.08 16.38 -0.42
C GLU A 46 10.41 14.89 -0.33
N ARG A 47 11.52 14.48 -0.96
CA ARG A 47 11.99 13.11 -0.94
C ARG A 47 12.36 12.67 0.47
N GLN A 48 13.05 13.51 1.23
CA GLN A 48 13.42 13.22 2.61
C GLN A 48 12.19 13.00 3.49
N LYS A 49 11.17 13.86 3.38
CA LYS A 49 9.91 13.73 4.14
C LYS A 49 9.16 12.44 3.76
N LEU A 50 9.12 12.11 2.47
CA LEU A 50 8.50 10.87 1.98
C LEU A 50 9.24 9.63 2.51
N GLU A 51 10.57 9.58 2.39
CA GLU A 51 11.39 8.47 2.88
C GLU A 51 11.25 8.29 4.41
N GLN A 52 11.23 9.39 5.17
CA GLN A 52 10.96 9.38 6.62
C GLN A 52 9.56 8.87 6.98
N ARG A 53 8.54 9.19 6.18
CA ARG A 53 7.19 8.66 6.41
C ARG A 53 7.13 7.18 6.10
N MET A 54 7.70 6.77 4.96
CA MET A 54 7.64 5.40 4.45
C MET A 54 8.54 4.43 5.20
N CYS A 55 9.55 4.88 5.95
CA CYS A 55 10.40 4.00 6.76
C CYS A 55 9.72 3.51 8.05
N ARG A 56 8.67 4.19 8.51
CA ARG A 56 7.87 3.80 9.69
C ARG A 56 6.86 2.69 9.41
N ILE A 57 6.76 2.28 8.15
CA ILE A 57 5.84 1.26 7.67
C ILE A 57 6.67 0.01 7.37
N ARG A 58 6.46 -1.07 8.14
CA ARG A 58 7.25 -2.29 8.05
C ARG A 58 7.04 -3.03 6.73
N ARG A 59 5.78 -3.19 6.32
CA ARG A 59 5.39 -3.91 5.09
C ARG A 59 4.48 -3.06 4.22
N LYS A 60 4.74 -3.06 2.92
CA LYS A 60 3.91 -2.35 1.92
C LYS A 60 3.39 -3.34 0.89
N ILE A 61 2.07 -3.49 0.82
CA ILE A 61 1.38 -4.37 -0.12
C ILE A 61 0.59 -3.51 -1.10
N VAL A 62 0.82 -3.70 -2.39
CA VAL A 62 0.04 -3.01 -3.44
C VAL A 62 -0.96 -3.98 -4.04
N VAL A 63 -2.23 -3.61 -4.04
CA VAL A 63 -3.30 -4.38 -4.68
C VAL A 63 -3.49 -3.86 -6.09
N LEU A 64 -3.26 -4.72 -7.08
CA LEU A 64 -3.30 -4.40 -8.51
C LEU A 64 -4.44 -5.15 -9.19
N SER A 65 -5.01 -4.54 -10.22
CA SER A 65 -5.84 -5.23 -11.21
C SER A 65 -5.50 -4.72 -12.59
N GLY A 66 -5.69 -5.52 -13.61
CA GLY A 66 -5.48 -5.04 -14.98
C GLY A 66 -6.72 -4.40 -15.63
N LYS A 67 -7.90 -4.49 -14.98
CA LYS A 67 -9.17 -3.86 -15.39
C LYS A 67 -9.93 -3.29 -14.19
N GLY A 68 -10.80 -2.32 -14.46
CA GLY A 68 -11.82 -1.85 -13.51
C GLY A 68 -12.94 -2.89 -13.32
N GLY A 69 -13.63 -2.84 -12.19
CA GLY A 69 -14.79 -3.70 -11.92
C GLY A 69 -14.50 -5.15 -11.50
N VAL A 70 -13.23 -5.54 -11.33
CA VAL A 70 -12.87 -6.90 -10.88
C VAL A 70 -13.02 -7.12 -9.36
N GLY A 71 -13.40 -6.09 -8.61
CA GLY A 71 -13.50 -6.11 -7.14
C GLY A 71 -12.16 -5.95 -6.41
N LYS A 72 -11.19 -5.26 -7.02
CA LYS A 72 -9.89 -4.91 -6.43
C LYS A 72 -10.01 -4.27 -5.05
N SER A 73 -10.81 -3.21 -4.94
CA SER A 73 -11.04 -2.47 -3.68
C SER A 73 -11.72 -3.34 -2.62
N THR A 74 -12.62 -4.23 -3.02
CA THR A 74 -13.22 -5.23 -2.13
C THR A 74 -12.17 -6.16 -1.53
N VAL A 75 -11.24 -6.65 -2.34
CA VAL A 75 -10.13 -7.48 -1.86
C VAL A 75 -9.19 -6.65 -0.97
N ALA A 76 -8.88 -5.40 -1.34
CA ALA A 76 -8.01 -4.53 -0.55
C ALA A 76 -8.58 -4.21 0.84
N VAL A 77 -9.85 -3.85 0.93
CA VAL A 77 -10.56 -3.57 2.20
C VAL A 77 -10.56 -4.82 3.09
N ASN A 78 -10.94 -5.98 2.55
CA ASN A 78 -11.01 -7.20 3.35
C ASN A 78 -9.62 -7.73 3.74
N LEU A 79 -8.60 -7.57 2.89
CA LEU A 79 -7.20 -7.82 3.27
C LEU A 79 -6.79 -6.96 4.46
N ALA A 80 -7.04 -5.65 4.39
CA ALA A 80 -6.67 -4.73 5.47
C ALA A 80 -7.39 -5.06 6.78
N VAL A 81 -8.68 -5.38 6.72
CA VAL A 81 -9.48 -5.76 7.89
C VAL A 81 -9.03 -7.10 8.47
N ALA A 82 -8.70 -8.09 7.65
CA ALA A 82 -8.15 -9.36 8.13
C ALA A 82 -6.83 -9.16 8.88
N LEU A 83 -5.93 -8.32 8.37
CA LEU A 83 -4.67 -7.98 9.04
C LEU A 83 -4.91 -7.28 10.39
N VAL A 84 -5.90 -6.39 10.49
CA VAL A 84 -6.31 -5.78 11.77
C VAL A 84 -6.86 -6.84 12.73
N MET A 85 -7.71 -7.76 12.25
CA MET A 85 -8.23 -8.88 13.05
C MET A 85 -7.11 -9.83 13.53
N ALA A 86 -6.01 -9.92 12.78
CA ALA A 86 -4.78 -10.62 13.18
C ALA A 86 -3.88 -9.79 14.13
N GLY A 87 -4.34 -8.64 14.61
CA GLY A 87 -3.67 -7.81 15.61
C GLY A 87 -2.59 -6.86 15.05
N GLN A 88 -2.53 -6.68 13.73
CA GLN A 88 -1.55 -5.81 13.08
C GLN A 88 -1.99 -4.34 13.08
N LYS A 89 -1.04 -3.40 13.09
CA LYS A 89 -1.32 -1.98 12.82
C LYS A 89 -1.37 -1.74 11.32
N VAL A 90 -2.54 -1.38 10.79
CA VAL A 90 -2.77 -1.35 9.35
C VAL A 90 -3.19 0.03 8.86
N GLY A 91 -2.58 0.45 7.76
CA GLY A 91 -3.06 1.54 6.93
C GLY A 91 -3.69 1.00 5.64
N LEU A 92 -4.79 1.60 5.21
CA LEU A 92 -5.40 1.40 3.90
C LEU A 92 -5.39 2.72 3.14
N LEU A 93 -4.67 2.74 2.03
CA LEU A 93 -4.55 3.90 1.15
C LEU A 93 -5.26 3.64 -0.17
N ASP A 94 -6.32 4.39 -0.42
CA ASP A 94 -7.02 4.43 -1.71
C ASP A 94 -6.42 5.50 -2.61
N VAL A 95 -5.83 5.05 -3.71
CA VAL A 95 -5.28 5.92 -4.76
C VAL A 95 -6.02 5.70 -6.08
N ASP A 96 -7.18 5.03 -6.07
CA ASP A 96 -8.04 4.86 -7.25
C ASP A 96 -8.85 6.14 -7.51
N ILE A 97 -8.17 7.12 -8.11
CA ILE A 97 -8.69 8.49 -8.34
C ILE A 97 -9.95 8.49 -9.23
N HIS A 98 -10.16 7.45 -10.03
CA HIS A 98 -11.27 7.37 -10.98
C HIS A 98 -12.60 6.94 -10.36
N GLY A 99 -12.56 6.31 -9.20
CA GLY A 99 -13.75 5.79 -8.55
C GLY A 99 -13.42 5.34 -7.13
N PRO A 100 -13.19 6.28 -6.20
CA PRO A 100 -12.82 5.95 -4.83
C PRO A 100 -13.99 5.23 -4.16
N SER A 101 -13.88 3.91 -4.05
CA SER A 101 -14.94 3.05 -3.49
C SER A 101 -14.75 2.79 -1.99
N ILE A 102 -13.53 2.98 -1.48
CA ILE A 102 -13.19 2.67 -0.08
C ILE A 102 -14.04 3.48 0.92
N PRO A 103 -14.31 4.79 0.72
CA PRO A 103 -15.18 5.52 1.64
C PRO A 103 -16.57 4.91 1.75
N THR A 104 -17.23 4.63 0.62
CA THR A 104 -18.55 3.99 0.59
C THR A 104 -18.50 2.61 1.27
N MET A 105 -17.51 1.77 0.92
CA MET A 105 -17.36 0.41 1.48
C MET A 105 -17.11 0.35 2.99
N LEU A 106 -16.62 1.44 3.59
CA LEU A 106 -16.33 1.55 5.01
C LEU A 106 -17.28 2.54 5.74
N GLY A 107 -18.32 3.04 5.06
CA GLY A 107 -19.30 3.96 5.65
C GLY A 107 -18.71 5.31 6.01
N LEU A 108 -17.64 5.72 5.35
CA LEU A 108 -16.97 7.00 5.56
C LEU A 108 -17.67 8.09 4.77
N LYS A 109 -17.91 9.23 5.44
CA LYS A 109 -18.53 10.38 4.81
C LYS A 109 -17.57 11.06 3.84
N PHE A 110 -18.01 11.33 2.62
CA PHE A 110 -17.28 12.17 1.66
C PHE A 110 -17.10 13.59 2.22
N GLY A 111 -15.96 14.23 1.91
CA GLY A 111 -15.62 15.55 2.44
C GLY A 111 -15.28 15.57 3.94
N SER A 112 -15.14 14.42 4.60
CA SER A 112 -14.76 14.33 6.01
C SER A 112 -13.26 14.41 6.27
N GLY A 113 -12.43 14.43 5.22
CA GLY A 113 -10.98 14.54 5.30
C GLY A 113 -10.54 15.77 6.08
N ARG A 114 -9.60 15.59 7.00
CA ARG A 114 -9.06 16.65 7.85
C ARG A 114 -7.54 16.73 7.70
N GLY A 115 -7.01 17.93 7.89
CA GLY A 115 -5.58 18.17 8.03
C GLY A 115 -5.31 19.12 9.18
N VAL A 116 -4.10 19.02 9.76
CA VAL A 116 -3.61 19.90 10.81
C VAL A 116 -2.22 20.36 10.41
N GLY A 117 -2.06 21.68 10.19
CA GLY A 117 -0.83 22.21 9.59
C GLY A 117 -0.56 21.59 8.22
N ASP A 118 0.62 21.00 8.07
CA ASP A 118 1.07 20.33 6.84
C ASP A 118 0.79 18.81 6.82
N GLU A 119 0.06 18.29 7.81
CA GLU A 119 -0.28 16.86 7.88
C GLU A 119 -1.75 16.60 7.53
N LEU A 120 -1.99 15.47 6.87
CA LEU A 120 -3.32 14.91 6.63
C LEU A 120 -3.61 13.84 7.67
N LEU A 121 -4.80 13.88 8.28
CA LEU A 121 -5.19 12.91 9.30
C LEU A 121 -5.96 11.75 8.65
N PRO A 122 -5.48 10.49 8.76
CA PRO A 122 -6.26 9.35 8.33
C PRO A 122 -7.46 9.15 9.27
N ILE A 123 -8.56 8.62 8.75
CA ILE A 123 -9.69 8.22 9.57
C ILE A 123 -9.34 6.88 10.22
N ASP A 124 -9.44 6.80 11.55
CA ASP A 124 -9.22 5.56 12.29
C ASP A 124 -10.56 4.84 12.49
N LEU A 125 -10.62 3.59 12.01
CA LEU A 125 -11.75 2.68 12.16
C LEU A 125 -11.28 1.44 12.92
N ASP A 126 -11.41 1.47 14.24
CA ASP A 126 -11.08 0.35 15.13
C ASP A 126 -9.68 -0.27 14.85
N GLY A 127 -8.67 0.58 14.64
CA GLY A 127 -7.29 0.16 14.38
C GLY A 127 -6.91 0.09 12.90
N LEU A 128 -7.87 0.29 11.98
CA LEU A 128 -7.60 0.52 10.56
C LEU A 128 -7.51 2.02 10.26
N LYS A 129 -6.33 2.50 9.89
CA LYS A 129 -6.16 3.88 9.41
C LYS A 129 -6.47 3.95 7.92
N VAL A 130 -7.39 4.82 7.52
CA VAL A 130 -7.84 4.94 6.13
C VAL A 130 -7.54 6.32 5.59
N MET A 131 -6.96 6.35 4.38
CA MET A 131 -6.88 7.57 3.57
C MET A 131 -7.40 7.27 2.17
N SER A 132 -8.31 8.12 1.69
CA SER A 132 -8.85 8.03 0.34
C SER A 132 -9.09 9.43 -0.23
N LEU A 133 -8.98 9.55 -1.56
CA LEU A 133 -9.38 10.77 -2.25
C LEU A 133 -10.85 11.12 -2.00
N GLY A 134 -11.75 10.13 -1.90
CA GLY A 134 -13.17 10.41 -1.66
C GLY A 134 -13.44 11.19 -0.36
N LEU A 135 -12.53 11.14 0.61
CA LEU A 135 -12.62 11.94 1.84
C LEU A 135 -12.48 13.44 1.59
N PHE A 136 -11.91 13.86 0.45
CA PHE A 136 -11.75 15.27 0.07
C PHE A 136 -12.66 15.69 -1.08
N LEU A 137 -13.43 14.76 -1.66
CA LEU A 137 -14.43 15.08 -2.67
C LEU A 137 -15.73 15.57 -1.98
N PRO A 138 -16.41 16.57 -2.55
CA PRO A 138 -17.64 17.12 -1.96
C PRO A 138 -18.82 16.14 -1.98
N GLY A 139 -18.81 15.14 -2.86
CA GLY A 139 -19.82 14.09 -2.96
C GLY A 139 -19.39 12.96 -3.89
N GLU A 140 -20.16 11.86 -3.89
CA GLU A 140 -19.91 10.65 -4.70
C GLU A 140 -20.09 10.89 -6.20
N ASP A 141 -21.07 11.73 -6.58
CA ASP A 141 -21.45 11.98 -7.98
C ASP A 141 -20.61 13.04 -8.69
N GLU A 142 -19.64 13.63 -7.98
CA GLU A 142 -18.85 14.75 -8.50
C GLU A 142 -17.70 14.25 -9.37
N ALA A 143 -17.91 14.34 -10.69
CA ALA A 143 -16.90 14.00 -11.69
C ALA A 143 -15.79 15.05 -11.73
N VAL A 144 -14.76 14.88 -10.91
CA VAL A 144 -13.58 15.76 -10.95
C VAL A 144 -12.64 15.34 -12.09
N ILE A 145 -12.38 16.25 -13.02
CA ILE A 145 -11.46 16.01 -14.15
C ILE A 145 -10.01 16.26 -13.70
N TRP A 146 -9.31 15.20 -13.34
CA TRP A 146 -7.91 15.27 -12.93
C TRP A 146 -6.94 15.10 -14.10
N ARG A 147 -6.09 16.09 -14.33
CA ARG A 147 -4.91 15.97 -15.22
C ARG A 147 -3.84 15.10 -14.55
N GLY A 148 -3.12 14.31 -15.34
CA GLY A 148 -2.08 13.37 -14.86
C GLY A 148 -1.12 13.92 -13.80
N PRO A 149 -0.49 15.09 -13.99
CA PRO A 149 0.42 15.67 -12.99
C PRO A 149 -0.23 15.93 -11.63
N MET A 150 -1.51 16.28 -11.59
CA MET A 150 -2.24 16.48 -10.34
C MET A 150 -2.48 15.16 -9.60
N LYS A 151 -2.73 14.07 -10.34
CA LYS A 151 -2.87 12.73 -9.77
C LYS A 151 -1.58 12.29 -9.07
N THR A 152 -0.45 12.41 -9.77
CA THR A 152 0.86 12.04 -9.22
C THR A 152 1.23 12.90 -8.01
N ALA A 153 0.92 14.20 -8.03
CA ALA A 153 1.13 15.10 -6.90
C ALA A 153 0.28 14.69 -5.68
N LEU A 154 -0.98 14.33 -5.89
CA LEU A 154 -1.88 13.88 -4.83
C LEU A 154 -1.40 12.55 -4.20
N ILE A 155 -1.01 11.57 -5.02
CA ILE A 155 -0.45 10.29 -4.54
C ILE A 155 0.79 10.57 -3.67
N ARG A 156 1.68 11.45 -4.15
CA ARG A 156 2.86 11.88 -3.38
C ARG A 156 2.46 12.52 -2.05
N GLN A 157 1.47 13.41 -2.06
CA GLN A 157 0.95 14.06 -0.86
C GLN A 157 0.41 13.04 0.14
N PHE A 158 -0.37 12.05 -0.29
CA PHE A 158 -0.89 11.01 0.60
C PHE A 158 0.21 10.14 1.20
N LEU A 159 1.25 9.81 0.44
CA LEU A 159 2.37 9.05 0.97
C LEU A 159 3.28 9.88 1.90
N LYS A 160 3.41 11.19 1.65
CA LYS A 160 4.33 12.07 2.39
C LYS A 160 3.70 12.68 3.65
N ASP A 161 2.47 13.18 3.52
CA ASP A 161 1.85 14.11 4.46
C ASP A 161 0.80 13.45 5.36
N VAL A 162 0.36 12.23 5.06
CA VAL A 162 -0.57 11.51 5.95
C VAL A 162 0.13 11.05 7.21
N ALA A 163 -0.47 11.35 8.36
CA ALA A 163 0.01 10.99 9.68
C ALA A 163 -0.26 9.49 10.00
N TRP A 164 0.34 8.59 9.22
CA TRP A 164 0.20 7.14 9.39
C TRP A 164 0.66 6.63 10.77
N GLY A 165 1.68 7.26 11.35
CA GLY A 165 2.38 6.73 12.53
C GLY A 165 3.19 5.48 12.18
N ASP A 166 3.40 4.59 13.16
CA ASP A 166 4.06 3.31 12.94
C ASP A 166 3.04 2.25 12.54
N LEU A 167 3.26 1.62 11.40
CA LEU A 167 2.39 0.60 10.83
C LEU A 167 3.17 -0.70 10.59
N ASP A 168 2.51 -1.83 10.84
CA ASP A 168 3.01 -3.14 10.41
C ASP A 168 2.74 -3.31 8.91
N PHE A 169 1.57 -2.90 8.43
CA PHE A 169 1.18 -2.98 7.02
C PHE A 169 0.58 -1.67 6.50
N LEU A 170 0.97 -1.32 5.27
CA LEU A 170 0.22 -0.39 4.42
C LEU A 170 -0.29 -1.15 3.20
N VAL A 171 -1.61 -1.28 3.10
CA VAL A 171 -2.30 -1.83 1.93
C VAL A 171 -2.67 -0.66 1.01
N VAL A 172 -2.24 -0.72 -0.25
CA VAL A 172 -2.49 0.34 -1.23
C VAL A 172 -3.43 -0.19 -2.31
N ASP A 173 -4.61 0.39 -2.42
CA ASP A 173 -5.56 0.11 -3.49
C ASP A 173 -5.24 0.99 -4.70
N SER A 174 -4.50 0.41 -5.65
CA SER A 174 -4.00 1.10 -6.86
C SER A 174 -5.11 1.32 -7.89
N PRO A 175 -5.06 2.35 -8.77
CA PRO A 175 -5.91 2.39 -9.96
C PRO A 175 -5.80 1.11 -10.81
N PRO A 176 -6.83 0.78 -11.60
CA PRO A 176 -6.76 -0.34 -12.53
C PRO A 176 -5.76 -0.10 -13.66
N GLY A 177 -5.17 -1.19 -14.16
CA GLY A 177 -4.23 -1.19 -15.27
C GLY A 177 -2.78 -1.20 -14.81
N THR A 178 -1.88 -0.93 -15.76
CA THR A 178 -0.43 -0.86 -15.56
C THR A 178 0.13 0.44 -16.14
N GLY A 179 -0.62 1.53 -15.95
CA GLY A 179 -0.29 2.87 -16.43
C GLY A 179 0.64 3.64 -15.49
N ASP A 180 0.65 4.96 -15.63
CA ASP A 180 1.53 5.85 -14.88
C ASP A 180 1.18 5.93 -13.40
N GLU A 181 -0.09 5.76 -13.02
CA GLU A 181 -0.52 5.88 -11.62
C GLU A 181 -0.03 4.70 -10.76
N PRO A 182 -0.27 3.41 -11.10
CA PRO A 182 0.33 2.29 -10.37
C PRO A 182 1.87 2.33 -10.36
N LEU A 183 2.48 2.82 -11.45
CA LEU A 183 3.94 3.00 -11.56
C LEU A 183 4.44 4.02 -10.54
N SER A 184 3.79 5.18 -10.48
CA SER A 184 4.12 6.26 -9.55
C SER A 184 4.00 5.79 -8.10
N VAL A 185 2.93 5.05 -7.77
CA VAL A 185 2.72 4.46 -6.44
C VAL A 185 3.89 3.57 -6.06
N CYS A 186 4.25 2.60 -6.91
CA CYS A 186 5.34 1.66 -6.62
C CYS A 186 6.69 2.37 -6.47
N GLN A 187 6.97 3.38 -7.30
CA GLN A 187 8.21 4.15 -7.21
C GLN A 187 8.29 5.01 -5.94
N MET A 188 7.19 5.63 -5.53
CA MET A 188 7.14 6.51 -4.36
C MET A 188 7.13 5.76 -3.03
N LEU A 189 6.54 4.56 -2.98
CA LEU A 189 6.59 3.69 -1.80
C LEU A 189 8.03 3.22 -1.46
N GLY A 190 8.93 3.28 -2.45
CA GLY A 190 10.29 2.78 -2.35
C GLY A 190 10.30 1.25 -2.34
N ARG A 191 10.64 0.66 -1.19
CA ARG A 191 10.57 -0.80 -1.01
C ARG A 191 9.11 -1.24 -0.88
N VAL A 192 8.60 -1.96 -1.88
CA VAL A 192 7.31 -2.66 -1.85
C VAL A 192 7.56 -4.14 -1.56
N ASP A 193 6.95 -4.69 -0.51
CA ASP A 193 7.17 -6.07 -0.08
C ASP A 193 6.42 -7.08 -0.95
N GLY A 194 5.34 -6.64 -1.59
CA GLY A 194 4.80 -7.35 -2.73
C GLY A 194 3.49 -6.80 -3.27
N ALA A 195 3.06 -7.41 -4.37
CA ALA A 195 1.83 -7.10 -5.06
C ALA A 195 0.84 -8.26 -5.01
N LEU A 196 -0.41 -7.93 -4.68
CA LEU A 196 -1.55 -8.84 -4.78
C LEU A 196 -2.31 -8.52 -6.07
N ILE A 197 -2.47 -9.51 -6.96
CA ILE A 197 -3.12 -9.29 -8.26
C ILE A 197 -4.54 -9.84 -8.22
N VAL A 198 -5.52 -8.98 -8.46
CA VAL A 198 -6.95 -9.33 -8.50
C VAL A 198 -7.42 -9.46 -9.94
N THR A 199 -8.10 -10.56 -10.25
CA THR A 199 -8.66 -10.85 -11.57
C THR A 199 -10.04 -11.46 -11.47
N THR A 200 -10.72 -11.61 -12.61
CA THR A 200 -11.91 -12.45 -12.76
C THR A 200 -11.57 -13.71 -13.59
N PRO A 201 -12.43 -14.74 -13.58
CA PRO A 201 -12.17 -16.01 -14.27
C PRO A 201 -12.25 -15.93 -15.80
N GLN A 202 -12.77 -14.82 -16.33
CA GLN A 202 -13.05 -14.66 -17.75
C GLN A 202 -11.74 -14.68 -18.57
N ARG A 203 -11.74 -15.36 -19.71
CA ARG A 203 -10.54 -15.46 -20.59
C ARG A 203 -10.01 -14.09 -21.01
N VAL A 204 -10.87 -13.10 -21.16
CA VAL A 204 -10.47 -11.72 -21.51
C VAL A 204 -9.67 -11.03 -20.41
N ALA A 205 -9.78 -11.47 -19.15
CA ALA A 205 -9.00 -10.95 -18.03
C ALA A 205 -7.56 -11.52 -17.99
N ALA A 206 -7.30 -12.62 -18.71
CA ALA A 206 -5.98 -13.27 -18.71
C ALA A 206 -4.88 -12.37 -19.28
N VAL A 207 -5.19 -11.57 -20.31
CA VAL A 207 -4.24 -10.60 -20.88
C VAL A 207 -3.83 -9.57 -19.82
N ASP A 208 -4.78 -9.16 -18.99
CA ASP A 208 -4.59 -8.09 -18.03
C ASP A 208 -3.74 -8.56 -16.85
N VAL A 209 -3.96 -9.79 -16.37
CA VAL A 209 -3.11 -10.41 -15.35
C VAL A 209 -1.67 -10.62 -15.85
N ARG A 210 -1.47 -11.05 -17.11
CA ARG A 210 -0.11 -11.16 -17.68
C ARG A 210 0.61 -9.82 -17.67
N LYS A 211 -0.09 -8.74 -18.02
CA LYS A 211 0.45 -7.38 -17.98
C LYS A 211 0.78 -6.97 -16.56
N SER A 212 -0.11 -7.18 -15.59
CA SER A 212 0.14 -6.86 -14.17
C SER A 212 1.34 -7.62 -13.60
N ILE A 213 1.49 -8.92 -13.89
CA ILE A 213 2.66 -9.71 -13.46
C ILE A 213 3.95 -9.19 -14.12
N SER A 214 3.90 -8.90 -15.41
CA SER A 214 5.06 -8.38 -16.14
C SER A 214 5.47 -6.99 -15.65
N PHE A 215 4.50 -6.14 -15.33
CA PHE A 215 4.70 -4.85 -14.69
C PHE A 215 5.41 -4.99 -13.34
N CYS A 216 4.95 -5.90 -12.47
CA CYS A 216 5.61 -6.18 -11.19
C CYS A 216 7.07 -6.62 -11.39
N ARG A 217 7.34 -7.49 -12.37
CA ARG A 217 8.71 -7.94 -12.69
C ARG A 217 9.62 -6.79 -13.14
N GLN A 218 9.12 -5.90 -13.98
CA GLN A 218 9.89 -4.73 -14.44
C GLN A 218 10.26 -3.81 -13.27
N LEU A 219 9.34 -3.65 -12.31
CA LEU A 219 9.57 -2.85 -11.10
C LEU A 219 10.25 -3.61 -9.97
N ARG A 220 10.61 -4.89 -10.19
CA ARG A 220 11.19 -5.78 -9.18
C ARG A 220 10.33 -5.91 -7.92
N VAL A 221 9.02 -5.80 -8.07
CA VAL A 221 8.04 -6.02 -7.00
C VAL A 221 7.69 -7.51 -6.96
N PRO A 222 7.86 -8.20 -5.81
CA PRO A 222 7.44 -9.59 -5.66
C PRO A 222 5.93 -9.74 -5.85
N VAL A 223 5.48 -10.74 -6.63
CA VAL A 223 4.05 -11.06 -6.72
C VAL A 223 3.72 -12.03 -5.60
N LEU A 224 2.95 -11.56 -4.60
CA LEU A 224 2.53 -12.38 -3.45
C LEU A 224 1.53 -13.44 -3.87
N GLY A 225 0.71 -13.12 -4.86
CA GLY A 225 -0.10 -14.09 -5.57
C GLY A 225 -1.25 -13.46 -6.35
N VAL A 226 -2.01 -14.34 -7.00
CA VAL A 226 -3.20 -14.00 -7.78
C VAL A 226 -4.45 -14.45 -7.03
N VAL A 227 -5.43 -13.56 -6.92
CA VAL A 227 -6.77 -13.81 -6.39
C VAL A 227 -7.76 -13.74 -7.54
N GLU A 228 -8.49 -14.83 -7.77
CA GLU A 228 -9.56 -14.89 -8.75
C GLU A 228 -10.89 -14.54 -8.07
N ASN A 229 -11.31 -13.28 -8.18
CA ASN A 229 -12.58 -12.82 -7.64
C ASN A 229 -13.76 -13.15 -8.57
N MET A 230 -14.97 -13.18 -8.03
CA MET A 230 -16.20 -13.49 -8.77
C MET A 230 -16.20 -14.87 -9.44
N SER A 231 -15.60 -15.88 -8.80
CA SER A 231 -15.52 -17.25 -9.32
C SER A 231 -16.63 -18.13 -8.75
N GLY A 232 -17.71 -18.27 -9.52
CA GLY A 232 -18.94 -18.93 -9.08
C GLY A 232 -19.86 -18.00 -8.28
N PHE A 233 -20.99 -18.53 -7.84
CA PHE A 233 -22.06 -17.79 -7.16
C PHE A 233 -22.55 -18.57 -5.94
N VAL A 234 -22.60 -17.91 -4.78
CA VAL A 234 -23.14 -18.49 -3.54
C VAL A 234 -24.66 -18.39 -3.58
N CYS A 235 -25.33 -19.55 -3.60
CA CYS A 235 -26.79 -19.59 -3.51
C CYS A 235 -27.25 -19.08 -2.13
N PRO A 236 -28.08 -18.02 -2.05
CA PRO A 236 -28.50 -17.47 -0.76
C PRO A 236 -29.43 -18.40 0.03
N HIS A 237 -30.04 -19.39 -0.63
CA HIS A 237 -30.96 -20.35 0.01
C HIS A 237 -30.26 -21.56 0.61
N CYS A 238 -29.25 -22.12 -0.08
CA CYS A 238 -28.61 -23.37 0.33
C CYS A 238 -27.10 -23.27 0.58
N GLY A 239 -26.47 -22.14 0.28
CA GLY A 239 -25.03 -21.92 0.49
C GLY A 239 -24.11 -22.62 -0.51
N ASN A 240 -24.65 -23.40 -1.46
CA ASN A 240 -23.85 -24.03 -2.51
C ASN A 240 -23.25 -22.99 -3.45
N ILE A 241 -22.00 -23.23 -3.87
CA ILE A 241 -21.30 -22.44 -4.87
C ILE A 241 -21.54 -23.04 -6.25
N THR A 242 -22.24 -22.30 -7.10
CA THR A 242 -22.52 -22.70 -8.48
C THR A 242 -21.56 -21.97 -9.43
N PRO A 243 -20.78 -22.68 -10.26
CA PRO A 243 -20.01 -22.04 -11.33
C PRO A 243 -20.95 -21.41 -12.36
N ILE A 244 -21.03 -20.08 -12.41
CA ILE A 244 -21.86 -19.36 -13.41
C ILE A 244 -21.03 -18.81 -14.58
N LEU A 245 -19.71 -18.75 -14.42
CA LEU A 245 -18.73 -18.43 -15.46
C LEU A 245 -17.71 -19.57 -15.53
N CYS A 246 -16.88 -19.58 -16.58
CA CYS A 246 -15.70 -20.45 -16.61
C CYS A 246 -14.86 -20.23 -15.35
N THR A 247 -14.28 -21.26 -14.76
CA THR A 247 -13.44 -21.16 -13.55
C THR A 247 -11.98 -21.51 -13.84
N GLY A 248 -11.08 -21.15 -12.91
CA GLY A 248 -9.67 -21.52 -12.98
C GLY A 248 -8.88 -20.82 -14.10
N GLY A 249 -9.36 -19.67 -14.57
CA GLY A 249 -8.64 -18.83 -15.52
C GLY A 249 -7.43 -18.17 -14.85
N GLY A 250 -7.63 -17.62 -13.65
CA GLY A 250 -6.58 -17.03 -12.82
C GLY A 250 -5.57 -18.06 -12.35
N GLN A 251 -6.01 -19.25 -11.92
CA GLN A 251 -5.12 -20.32 -11.45
C GLN A 251 -4.16 -20.79 -12.55
N ARG A 252 -4.69 -21.21 -13.71
CA ARG A 252 -3.86 -21.65 -14.84
C ARG A 252 -2.85 -20.58 -15.24
N LEU A 253 -3.27 -19.32 -15.22
CA LEU A 253 -2.40 -18.23 -15.58
C LEU A 253 -1.30 -17.97 -14.55
N ALA A 254 -1.62 -18.08 -13.27
CA ALA A 254 -0.64 -17.97 -12.19
C ALA A 254 0.43 -19.07 -12.32
N GLU A 255 0.00 -20.31 -12.61
CA GLU A 255 0.89 -21.46 -12.87
C GLU A 255 1.80 -21.21 -14.09
N GLU A 256 1.22 -20.83 -15.24
CA GLU A 256 1.98 -20.51 -16.46
C GLU A 256 3.01 -19.40 -16.23
N MET A 257 2.62 -18.37 -15.46
CA MET A 257 3.47 -17.24 -15.15
C MET A 257 4.38 -17.51 -13.94
N LYS A 258 4.34 -18.70 -13.33
CA LYS A 258 5.16 -19.08 -12.17
C LYS A 258 5.03 -18.12 -10.99
N VAL A 259 3.80 -17.74 -10.65
CA VAL A 259 3.47 -16.94 -9.47
C VAL A 259 2.44 -17.68 -8.60
N PRO A 260 2.36 -17.41 -7.29
CA PRO A 260 1.40 -18.09 -6.43
C PRO A 260 -0.04 -17.81 -6.82
N PHE A 261 -0.89 -18.82 -6.72
CA PHE A 261 -2.34 -18.66 -6.75
C PHE A 261 -2.87 -18.78 -5.33
N LEU A 262 -3.54 -17.75 -4.82
CA LEU A 262 -3.99 -17.73 -3.42
C LEU A 262 -5.38 -18.34 -3.25
N GLY A 263 -6.22 -18.24 -4.29
CA GLY A 263 -7.55 -18.84 -4.28
C GLY A 263 -8.57 -18.04 -5.09
N SER A 264 -9.80 -18.53 -5.03
CA SER A 264 -10.94 -17.98 -5.75
C SER A 264 -12.02 -17.52 -4.77
N ILE A 265 -12.49 -16.27 -4.92
CA ILE A 265 -13.59 -15.72 -4.13
C ILE A 265 -14.88 -15.79 -4.97
N PRO A 266 -15.95 -16.43 -4.50
CA PRO A 266 -17.21 -16.50 -5.23
C PRO A 266 -17.97 -15.16 -5.19
N MET A 267 -18.91 -14.98 -6.12
CA MET A 267 -19.92 -13.93 -5.99
C MET A 267 -20.89 -14.30 -4.87
N ASP A 268 -20.76 -13.59 -3.75
CA ASP A 268 -21.65 -13.69 -2.60
C ASP A 268 -22.47 -12.38 -2.50
N PRO A 269 -23.81 -12.42 -2.59
CA PRO A 269 -24.65 -11.24 -2.41
C PRO A 269 -24.34 -10.45 -1.13
N LYS A 270 -23.90 -11.15 -0.08
CA LYS A 270 -23.54 -10.52 1.20
C LYS A 270 -22.30 -9.63 1.12
N ILE A 271 -21.39 -9.88 0.16
CA ILE A 271 -20.25 -8.99 -0.09
C ILE A 271 -20.75 -7.63 -0.60
N ALA A 272 -21.63 -7.65 -1.61
CA ALA A 272 -22.21 -6.43 -2.16
C ALA A 272 -23.01 -5.69 -1.09
N GLU A 273 -23.89 -6.41 -0.38
CA GLU A 273 -24.67 -5.86 0.73
C GLU A 273 -23.78 -5.20 1.80
N SER A 274 -22.69 -5.86 2.21
CA SER A 274 -21.78 -5.29 3.20
C SER A 274 -21.12 -3.99 2.72
N GLY A 275 -20.68 -3.94 1.45
CA GLY A 275 -20.10 -2.76 0.85
C GLY A 275 -21.08 -1.59 0.78
N ASP A 276 -22.31 -1.85 0.35
CA ASP A 276 -23.37 -0.83 0.23
C ASP A 276 -23.80 -0.27 1.60
N HIS A 277 -23.70 -1.08 2.66
CA HIS A 277 -23.97 -0.65 4.04
C HIS A 277 -22.74 -0.07 4.76
N GLY A 278 -21.61 0.08 4.06
CA GLY A 278 -20.39 0.66 4.62
C GLY A 278 -19.75 -0.19 5.71
N ARG A 279 -19.80 -1.52 5.57
CA ARG A 279 -19.20 -2.47 6.50
C ARG A 279 -18.31 -3.43 5.75
N ALA A 280 -17.10 -3.65 6.25
CA ALA A 280 -16.23 -4.66 5.68
C ALA A 280 -16.85 -6.07 5.82
N PHE A 281 -16.79 -6.85 4.75
CA PHE A 281 -17.41 -8.17 4.70
C PHE A 281 -16.86 -9.12 5.77
N LEU A 282 -15.53 -9.15 5.97
CA LEU A 282 -14.89 -10.03 6.94
C LEU A 282 -15.24 -9.72 8.40
N SER A 283 -15.55 -8.47 8.73
CA SER A 283 -16.02 -8.12 10.07
C SER A 283 -17.51 -8.37 10.25
N HIS A 284 -18.33 -8.09 9.22
CA HIS A 284 -19.78 -8.20 9.33
C HIS A 284 -20.32 -9.63 9.16
N TYR A 285 -19.71 -10.41 8.27
CA TYR A 285 -20.13 -11.77 7.90
C TYR A 285 -19.03 -12.81 8.18
N ALA A 286 -18.31 -12.65 9.29
CA ALA A 286 -17.11 -13.42 9.66
C ALA A 286 -17.29 -14.96 9.61
N ASP A 287 -18.49 -15.46 9.94
CA ASP A 287 -18.79 -16.90 10.00
C ASP A 287 -19.25 -17.51 8.67
N SER A 288 -19.42 -16.68 7.63
CA SER A 288 -19.87 -17.14 6.32
C SER A 288 -18.83 -18.05 5.63
N PRO A 289 -19.26 -18.98 4.76
CA PRO A 289 -18.33 -19.80 3.95
C PRO A 289 -17.35 -18.94 3.15
N THR A 290 -17.84 -17.84 2.56
CA THR A 290 -17.02 -16.89 1.80
C THR A 290 -15.99 -16.17 2.66
N ALA A 291 -16.32 -15.83 3.90
CA ALA A 291 -15.36 -15.23 4.82
C ALA A 291 -14.26 -16.21 5.24
N ARG A 292 -14.55 -17.51 5.31
CA ARG A 292 -13.53 -18.55 5.52
C ARG A 292 -12.59 -18.63 4.31
N ILE A 293 -13.13 -18.66 3.09
CA ILE A 293 -12.34 -18.65 1.85
C ILE A 293 -11.43 -17.42 1.81
N MET A 294 -11.95 -16.22 2.09
CA MET A 294 -11.14 -15.00 2.12
C MET A 294 -10.03 -15.07 3.18
N ARG A 295 -10.32 -15.56 4.40
CA ARG A 295 -9.30 -15.75 5.44
C ARG A 295 -8.21 -16.74 5.02
N GLU A 296 -8.57 -17.84 4.35
CA GLU A 296 -7.61 -18.80 3.81
C GLU A 296 -6.71 -18.18 2.74
N ILE A 297 -7.27 -17.36 1.86
CA ILE A 297 -6.53 -16.59 0.84
C ILE A 297 -5.54 -15.60 1.46
N ILE A 298 -5.93 -14.98 2.58
CA ILE A 298 -5.15 -13.92 3.23
C ILE A 298 -4.10 -14.49 4.19
N LYS A 299 -4.33 -15.66 4.79
CA LYS A 299 -3.44 -16.27 5.79
C LYS A 299 -1.96 -16.34 5.37
N PRO A 300 -1.58 -16.69 4.11
CA PRO A 300 -0.18 -16.64 3.68
C PRO A 300 0.43 -15.22 3.75
N LEU A 301 -0.39 -14.18 3.57
CA LEU A 301 0.04 -12.77 3.61
C LEU A 301 0.26 -12.29 5.05
N GLU A 302 -0.47 -12.84 6.02
CA GLU A 302 -0.24 -12.57 7.45
C GLU A 302 1.14 -13.02 7.89
N THR A 303 1.63 -14.18 7.39
CA THR A 303 2.96 -14.70 7.75
C THR A 303 4.13 -13.81 7.28
N LEU A 304 3.88 -12.84 6.39
CA LEU A 304 4.87 -11.80 6.07
C LEU A 304 5.15 -10.89 7.27
N ALA A 305 4.25 -10.85 8.26
CA ALA A 305 4.43 -10.14 9.53
C ALA A 305 5.57 -10.77 10.36
N ASP A 306 5.65 -12.10 10.36
CA ASP A 306 6.57 -12.85 11.24
C ASP A 306 8.00 -12.96 10.68
N GLY A 307 8.17 -12.79 9.37
CA GLY A 307 9.45 -12.98 8.66
C GLY A 307 10.48 -11.85 8.82
N SER A 308 10.56 -11.18 9.97
CA SER A 308 11.42 -9.99 10.17
C SER A 308 12.50 -10.13 11.26
N ASP A 309 13.09 -11.32 11.43
CA ASP A 309 14.28 -11.49 12.30
C ASP A 309 15.43 -12.35 11.73
N ASN A 310 15.37 -12.81 10.48
CA ASN A 310 16.56 -13.34 9.84
C ASN A 310 17.37 -12.20 9.22
N LYS A 311 18.26 -11.64 10.04
CA LYS A 311 19.48 -10.96 9.59
C LYS A 311 20.10 -11.78 8.46
N THR A 312 20.01 -11.28 7.23
CA THR A 312 20.88 -11.77 6.18
C THR A 312 22.29 -11.36 6.56
N GLU A 313 23.08 -12.32 7.04
CA GLU A 313 24.53 -12.28 7.03
C GLU A 313 25.02 -12.04 5.59
N CYS A 314 25.01 -10.79 5.15
CA CYS A 314 25.65 -10.35 3.93
C CYS A 314 26.75 -9.37 4.34
N GLY A 315 27.84 -9.93 4.87
CA GLY A 315 28.94 -9.12 5.39
C GLY A 315 30.15 -9.86 5.94
N LYS A 316 30.32 -11.16 5.69
CA LYS A 316 31.51 -11.92 6.15
C LYS A 316 32.22 -12.78 5.11
N GLU A 317 31.87 -12.67 3.83
CA GLU A 317 32.49 -13.50 2.78
C GLU A 317 33.28 -12.70 1.72
N LYS A 318 33.72 -11.48 2.06
CA LYS A 318 34.62 -10.70 1.18
C LYS A 318 35.99 -10.33 1.76
N ASP A 319 36.28 -10.73 3.01
CA ASP A 319 37.61 -10.53 3.61
C ASP A 319 38.47 -11.80 3.64
N LEU A 320 37.98 -12.96 3.16
CA LEU A 320 38.77 -14.21 3.11
C LEU A 320 39.42 -14.51 1.74
N MET A 321 39.31 -13.62 0.75
CA MET A 321 39.95 -13.79 -0.57
C MET A 321 40.98 -12.71 -0.92
N ARG A 322 41.48 -11.97 0.08
CA ARG A 322 42.57 -10.97 -0.10
C ARG A 322 43.89 -11.31 0.59
N GLU A 323 44.00 -12.47 1.22
CA GLU A 323 45.26 -12.93 1.87
C GLU A 323 45.92 -14.12 1.16
N GLY A 324 45.57 -14.40 -0.11
CA GLY A 324 46.08 -15.54 -0.86
C GLY A 324 47.09 -15.25 -1.99
N GLU A 325 47.45 -13.99 -2.24
CA GLU A 325 48.46 -13.62 -3.25
C GLU A 325 49.67 -12.98 -2.56
N GLY A 326 50.60 -13.81 -2.07
CA GLY A 326 51.81 -13.29 -1.42
C GLY A 326 52.71 -14.31 -0.74
N ALA A 327 53.03 -15.44 -1.39
CA ALA A 327 54.18 -16.33 -1.16
C ALA A 327 53.91 -17.58 -2.02
N VAL A 328 54.77 -18.08 -2.91
CA VAL A 328 56.10 -18.64 -2.68
C VAL A 328 56.78 -18.77 -4.05
N GLU A 329 58.12 -18.61 -4.06
CA GLU A 329 59.07 -18.97 -5.13
C GLU A 329 58.97 -20.43 -5.62
#